data_AF-A0AAD5PZI3-F1
#
_entry.id   AF-A0AAD5PZI3-F1
#
_cell.length_a   1.000
_cell.length_b   1.000
_cell.length_c   1.000
_cell.angle_alpha   90.00
_cell.angle_beta   90.00
_cell.angle_gamma   90.00
#
_symmetry.space_group_name_H-M   'P 1'
#
loop_
_entity.id
_entity.type
_entity.pdbx_description
1 polymer ?
#
loop_
_entity_poly.entity_id
_entity_poly.type
_entity_poly.pdbx_seq_one_letter_code
_entity_poly.pdbx_strand_id
1 'polypeptide(L)'
;MAQQVFNILILRLVVSLFINVTAVSVEPKVNVADRLQELNEIQEDLKMKLKQLETMMDSEVGKLKEKVEFLETKVQEQDNLFKKCQVKNSDAIGSLRNAEENNLKRMVLDPKTCLEARTANPSLESGMYFIDPDGQGRGDDPIYVYCNMTTGSTSILHDSEDSIAVSHCFEPGCYTRGIKYNATLRQMTMLSELSNVCHQSIQVDCYDAAFEFNGIPYAWWNDRNGDPRYFWSGMNNNSSGRYHTCQCGLDGSCKDKSLSCNCDSDLAIELSDIGILLEKDFLPVTKLNFGRTIAPTSINRHTLGRFECNGKVVLNGMPTSCQDLWRIGYTLSGIYSIKGSSNKVETVYCDFTKLPGDEELQTWIGYVDVKSEPVYFTVARKTLFSNLNTAISFDQETLNTGNGLNTSTGVFSAPRNGTYFFAFSSFAENQYSSFSVYLQLNDATIATCITSYALFYCNIPSTLKLSTGDRVQVSLQQGTTNNAIFTGWLLAEDIIQ
;
A
#
# COMPACT_ATOMS: atom_id res chain seq x y z
N MET A 1 -51.00 -10.27 31.09
CA MET A 1 -50.08 -10.80 32.13
C MET A 1 -49.12 -9.74 32.71
N ALA A 2 -48.86 -8.61 32.06
CA ALA A 2 -48.02 -7.54 32.64
C ALA A 2 -48.70 -6.71 33.76
N GLN A 3 -50.03 -6.56 33.73
CA GLN A 3 -50.77 -5.73 34.71
C GLN A 3 -50.88 -6.39 36.11
N GLN A 4 -50.75 -7.71 36.22
CA GLN A 4 -50.85 -8.45 37.50
C GLN A 4 -49.51 -8.53 38.24
N VAL A 5 -48.37 -8.46 37.53
CA VAL A 5 -47.04 -8.50 38.14
C VAL A 5 -46.68 -7.14 38.78
N PHE A 6 -47.18 -6.03 38.22
CA PHE A 6 -46.92 -4.68 38.72
C PHE A 6 -47.60 -4.40 40.08
N ASN A 7 -48.82 -4.89 40.29
CA ASN A 7 -49.55 -4.72 41.55
C ASN A 7 -48.98 -5.55 42.71
N ILE A 8 -48.31 -6.67 42.43
CA ILE A 8 -47.67 -7.52 43.46
C ILE A 8 -46.33 -6.94 43.92
N LEU A 9 -45.61 -6.23 43.04
CA LEU A 9 -44.35 -5.55 43.41
C LEU A 9 -44.61 -4.33 44.33
N ILE A 10 -45.66 -3.56 44.07
CA ILE A 10 -46.05 -2.41 44.89
C ILE A 10 -46.49 -2.86 46.29
N LEU A 11 -47.21 -3.98 46.41
CA LEU A 11 -47.63 -4.52 47.70
C LEU A 11 -46.45 -5.07 48.54
N ARG A 12 -45.37 -5.55 47.89
CA ARG A 12 -44.14 -5.98 48.59
C ARG A 12 -43.23 -4.83 49.01
N LEU A 13 -43.24 -3.71 48.27
CA LEU A 13 -42.49 -2.50 48.63
C LEU A 13 -43.13 -1.76 49.82
N VAL A 14 -44.47 -1.76 49.93
CA VAL A 14 -45.19 -1.08 51.03
C VAL A 14 -45.09 -1.85 52.36
N VAL A 15 -44.95 -3.18 52.33
CA VAL A 15 -44.83 -4.01 53.55
C VAL A 15 -43.39 -4.08 54.07
N SER A 16 -42.39 -3.71 53.26
CA SER A 16 -40.97 -3.73 53.66
C SER A 16 -40.49 -2.44 54.34
N LEU A 17 -41.32 -1.40 54.40
CA LEU A 17 -40.99 -0.12 55.06
C LEU A 17 -41.47 0.00 56.52
N PHE A 18 -42.17 -1.01 57.05
CA PHE A 18 -42.61 -1.05 58.44
C PHE A 18 -42.12 -2.35 59.09
N ILE A 19 -40.89 -2.38 59.59
CA ILE A 19 -40.39 -3.17 60.75
C ILE A 19 -38.90 -2.86 60.87
N ASN A 20 -38.54 -1.99 61.83
CA ASN A 20 -37.37 -2.05 62.72
C ASN A 20 -37.12 -0.68 63.35
N VAL A 21 -37.67 -0.48 64.55
CA VAL A 21 -37.19 0.52 65.50
C VAL A 21 -36.65 -0.25 66.70
N THR A 22 -35.35 -0.55 66.67
CA THR A 22 -34.58 -0.87 67.88
C THR A 22 -33.82 0.37 68.31
N ALA A 23 -33.97 0.71 69.59
CA ALA A 23 -33.47 1.90 70.24
C ALA A 23 -31.96 2.12 70.06
N VAL A 24 -31.58 3.31 69.59
CA VAL A 24 -30.31 3.97 69.91
C VAL A 24 -30.59 5.46 70.08
N SER A 25 -30.28 5.97 71.26
CA SER A 25 -30.40 7.38 71.64
C SER A 25 -29.29 8.21 71.00
N VAL A 26 -29.65 9.10 70.08
CA VAL A 26 -28.88 10.31 69.77
C VAL A 26 -29.89 11.40 69.42
N GLU A 27 -29.96 12.47 70.22
CA GLU A 27 -30.74 13.66 69.86
C GLU A 27 -30.22 14.24 68.53
N PRO A 28 -31.12 14.71 67.66
CA PRO A 28 -31.21 16.16 67.56
C PRO A 28 -32.67 16.64 67.56
N LYS A 29 -32.87 17.84 68.12
CA LYS A 29 -34.06 18.66 67.93
C LYS A 29 -34.28 18.91 66.44
N VAL A 30 -35.12 18.11 65.79
CA VAL A 30 -35.73 18.44 64.51
C VAL A 30 -37.20 18.08 64.61
N ASN A 31 -38.05 19.09 64.52
CA ASN A 31 -39.48 18.99 64.64
C ASN A 31 -40.03 18.15 63.46
N VAL A 32 -40.67 17.02 63.76
CA VAL A 32 -41.19 16.08 62.76
C VAL A 32 -42.25 16.74 61.86
N ALA A 33 -42.95 17.76 62.38
CA ALA A 33 -43.91 18.54 61.60
C ALA A 33 -43.24 19.35 60.49
N ASP A 34 -42.06 19.92 60.74
CA ASP A 34 -41.35 20.77 59.77
C ASP A 34 -40.81 19.91 58.61
N ARG A 35 -40.32 18.70 58.89
CA ARG A 35 -39.91 17.73 57.85
C ARG A 35 -41.08 17.20 57.01
N LEU A 36 -42.26 17.02 57.62
CA LEU A 36 -43.46 16.62 56.89
C LEU A 36 -43.93 17.73 55.95
N GLN A 37 -43.74 18.98 56.36
CA GLN A 37 -44.04 20.15 55.55
C GLN A 37 -43.06 20.29 54.38
N GLU A 38 -41.75 20.16 54.61
CA GLU A 38 -40.74 20.14 53.54
C GLU A 38 -40.98 19.02 52.52
N LEU A 39 -41.35 17.82 52.97
CA LEU A 39 -41.67 16.70 52.06
C LEU A 39 -42.91 16.98 51.20
N ASN A 40 -43.94 17.63 51.75
CA ASN A 40 -45.11 18.03 50.99
C ASN A 40 -44.78 19.12 49.95
N GLU A 41 -43.92 20.08 50.30
CA GLU A 41 -43.45 21.12 49.37
C GLU A 41 -42.62 20.51 48.23
N ILE A 42 -41.72 19.57 48.51
CA ILE A 42 -40.95 18.83 47.49
C ILE A 42 -41.88 18.01 46.60
N GLN A 43 -42.90 17.36 47.17
CA GLN A 43 -43.85 16.56 46.41
C GLN A 43 -44.66 17.40 45.42
N GLU A 44 -45.08 18.61 45.81
CA GLU A 44 -45.79 19.52 44.93
C GLU A 44 -44.87 20.16 43.87
N ASP A 45 -43.62 20.47 44.22
CA ASP A 45 -42.61 20.92 43.23
C ASP A 45 -42.33 19.84 42.18
N LEU A 46 -42.20 18.57 42.60
CA LEU A 46 -41.97 17.46 41.69
C LEU A 46 -43.17 17.23 40.75
N LYS A 47 -44.40 17.38 41.24
CA LYS A 47 -45.61 17.33 40.39
C LYS A 47 -45.63 18.46 39.37
N MET A 48 -45.26 19.68 39.77
CA MET A 48 -45.18 20.80 38.83
C MET A 48 -44.12 20.56 37.74
N LYS A 49 -42.94 20.07 38.11
CA LYS A 49 -41.86 19.75 37.17
C LYS A 49 -42.24 18.62 36.20
N LEU A 50 -42.91 17.57 36.70
CA LEU A 50 -43.44 16.49 35.85
C LEU A 50 -44.42 17.04 34.81
N LYS A 51 -45.36 17.89 35.25
CA LYS A 51 -46.33 18.52 34.34
C LYS A 51 -45.66 19.44 33.31
N GLN A 52 -44.62 20.18 33.71
CA GLN A 52 -43.83 20.98 32.77
C GLN A 52 -43.09 20.10 31.76
N LEU A 53 -42.50 18.99 32.20
CA LEU A 53 -41.80 18.06 31.33
C LEU A 53 -42.75 17.40 30.32
N GLU A 54 -43.95 17.00 30.76
CA GLU A 54 -45.01 16.49 29.87
C GLU A 54 -45.38 17.54 28.80
N THR A 55 -45.60 18.80 29.20
CA THR A 55 -45.92 19.87 28.23
C THR A 55 -44.78 20.17 27.24
N MET A 56 -43.52 20.08 27.67
CA MET A 56 -42.37 20.24 26.76
C MET A 56 -42.25 19.07 25.79
N MET A 57 -42.47 17.85 26.28
CA MET A 57 -42.44 16.65 25.45
C MET A 57 -43.55 16.68 24.39
N ASP A 58 -44.78 17.06 24.76
CA ASP A 58 -45.89 17.23 23.81
C ASP A 58 -45.59 18.30 22.76
N SER A 59 -44.92 19.38 23.14
CA SER A 59 -44.50 20.43 22.20
C SER A 59 -43.47 19.92 21.19
N GLU A 60 -42.44 19.18 21.62
CA GLU A 60 -41.43 18.63 20.73
C GLU A 60 -42.00 17.53 19.82
N VAL A 61 -42.87 16.67 20.35
CA VAL A 61 -43.59 15.67 19.54
C VAL A 61 -44.45 16.34 18.46
N GLY A 62 -45.09 17.47 18.79
CA GLY A 62 -45.80 18.30 17.80
C GLY A 62 -44.89 18.79 16.67
N LYS A 63 -43.73 19.37 17.00
CA LYS A 63 -42.75 19.84 16.00
C LYS A 63 -42.21 18.71 15.13
N LEU A 64 -41.95 17.54 15.73
CA LEU A 64 -41.51 16.35 15.01
C LEU A 64 -42.58 15.87 14.02
N LYS A 65 -43.84 15.87 14.43
CA LYS A 65 -44.96 15.46 13.58
C LYS A 65 -45.12 16.37 12.36
N GLU A 66 -45.02 17.69 12.54
CA GLU A 66 -45.04 18.66 11.44
C GLU A 66 -43.88 18.45 10.46
N LYS A 67 -42.66 18.17 10.97
CA LYS A 67 -41.51 17.85 10.11
C LYS A 67 -41.70 16.57 9.32
N VAL A 68 -42.28 15.53 9.92
CA VAL A 68 -42.56 14.26 9.24
C VAL A 68 -43.57 14.49 8.10
N GLU A 69 -44.66 15.20 8.37
CA GLU A 69 -45.66 15.52 7.35
C GLU A 69 -45.08 16.36 6.19
N PHE A 70 -44.19 17.31 6.51
CA PHE A 70 -43.46 18.07 5.50
C PHE A 70 -42.55 17.18 4.64
N LEU A 71 -41.81 16.26 5.25
CA LEU A 71 -40.93 15.33 4.55
C LEU A 71 -41.72 14.36 3.67
N GLU A 72 -42.85 13.83 4.15
CA GLU A 72 -43.75 12.99 3.35
C GLU A 72 -44.25 13.74 2.11
N THR A 73 -44.60 15.02 2.26
CA THR A 73 -45.01 15.87 1.13
C THR A 73 -43.87 16.04 0.10
N LYS A 74 -42.63 16.22 0.56
CA LYS A 74 -41.44 16.33 -0.30
C LYS A 74 -41.11 15.03 -1.04
N VAL A 75 -41.27 13.89 -0.37
CA VAL A 75 -41.13 12.57 -1.01
C VAL A 75 -42.17 12.39 -2.11
N GLN A 76 -43.43 12.77 -1.86
CA GLN A 76 -44.49 12.73 -2.87
C GLN A 76 -44.20 13.63 -4.08
N GLU A 77 -43.65 14.83 -3.86
CA GLU A 77 -43.21 15.74 -4.92
C GLU A 77 -42.11 15.12 -5.78
N GLN A 78 -41.10 14.50 -5.15
CA GLN A 78 -40.03 13.79 -5.86
C GLN A 78 -40.57 12.61 -6.67
N ASP A 79 -41.51 11.85 -6.11
CA ASP A 79 -42.12 10.70 -6.78
C ASP A 79 -42.96 11.11 -8.00
N ASN A 80 -43.66 12.24 -7.90
CA ASN A 80 -44.37 12.86 -9.03
C ASN A 80 -43.41 13.41 -10.10
N LEU A 81 -42.30 14.02 -9.69
CA LEU A 81 -41.23 14.43 -10.60
C LEU A 81 -40.63 13.23 -11.34
N PHE A 82 -40.39 12.12 -10.63
CA PHE A 82 -39.88 10.88 -11.20
C PHE A 82 -40.86 10.29 -12.23
N LYS A 83 -42.15 10.23 -11.91
CA LYS A 83 -43.20 9.81 -12.85
C LYS A 83 -43.27 10.72 -14.08
N LYS A 84 -43.15 12.04 -13.89
CA LYS A 84 -43.15 13.02 -15.00
C LYS A 84 -41.92 12.86 -15.91
N CYS A 85 -40.76 12.49 -15.36
CA CYS A 85 -39.57 12.13 -16.12
C CYS A 85 -39.78 10.82 -16.92
N GLN A 86 -40.41 9.80 -16.35
CA GLN A 86 -40.70 8.55 -17.07
C GLN A 86 -41.65 8.75 -18.26
N VAL A 87 -42.72 9.55 -18.10
CA VAL A 87 -43.69 9.82 -19.16
C VAL A 87 -43.08 10.67 -20.28
N LYS A 88 -42.24 11.67 -19.94
CA LYS A 88 -41.48 12.43 -20.95
C LYS A 88 -40.48 11.56 -21.72
N ASN A 89 -39.92 10.54 -21.09
CA ASN A 89 -39.04 9.58 -21.75
C ASN A 89 -39.80 8.71 -22.76
N SER A 90 -41.01 8.24 -22.46
CA SER A 90 -41.82 7.40 -23.37
C SER A 90 -42.04 8.04 -24.74
N ASP A 91 -42.46 9.30 -24.77
CA ASP A 91 -42.95 9.94 -26.00
C ASP A 91 -41.81 10.56 -26.84
N ALA A 92 -40.63 10.79 -26.24
CA ALA A 92 -39.44 11.26 -26.94
C ALA A 92 -38.51 10.12 -27.41
N ILE A 93 -38.48 8.98 -26.70
CA ILE A 93 -37.55 7.86 -26.97
C ILE A 93 -37.94 7.03 -28.20
N GLY A 94 -39.23 6.93 -28.55
CA GLY A 94 -39.66 6.16 -29.72
C GLY A 94 -39.16 6.72 -31.06
N SER A 95 -38.98 8.04 -31.14
CA SER A 95 -38.61 8.75 -32.37
C SER A 95 -37.11 9.05 -32.47
N LEU A 96 -36.40 9.11 -31.35
CA LEU A 96 -34.94 9.32 -31.30
C LEU A 96 -34.12 8.02 -31.36
N ARG A 97 -34.67 6.89 -30.89
CA ARG A 97 -33.97 5.59 -30.86
C ARG A 97 -33.45 5.11 -32.21
N ASN A 98 -34.22 5.26 -33.28
CA ASN A 98 -33.84 4.71 -34.58
C ASN A 98 -32.80 5.56 -35.35
N ALA A 99 -32.56 6.82 -34.92
CA ALA A 99 -31.62 7.72 -35.57
C ALA A 99 -30.29 7.89 -34.79
N GLU A 100 -30.29 7.67 -33.46
CA GLU A 100 -29.10 7.87 -32.62
C GLU A 100 -28.42 6.56 -32.14
N GLU A 101 -29.13 5.42 -32.07
CA GLU A 101 -28.50 4.14 -31.63
C GLU A 101 -27.41 3.63 -32.59
N ASN A 102 -27.38 4.08 -33.85
CA ASN A 102 -26.36 3.69 -34.82
C ASN A 102 -25.20 4.70 -34.99
N ASN A 103 -25.22 5.87 -34.32
CA ASN A 103 -24.18 6.88 -34.49
C ASN A 103 -23.69 7.58 -33.20
N LEU A 104 -24.16 7.21 -31.99
CA LEU A 104 -23.64 7.77 -30.73
C LEU A 104 -23.21 6.76 -29.66
N LYS A 105 -22.85 5.53 -30.06
CA LYS A 105 -21.83 4.77 -29.31
C LYS A 105 -20.42 5.27 -29.69
N ARG A 106 -20.21 6.58 -29.57
CA ARG A 106 -18.86 7.03 -29.18
C ARG A 106 -18.72 6.49 -27.76
N MET A 107 -17.81 5.55 -27.52
CA MET A 107 -17.39 5.17 -26.17
C MET A 107 -17.09 6.47 -25.42
N VAL A 108 -18.02 6.96 -24.60
CA VAL A 108 -17.72 7.99 -23.63
C VAL A 108 -16.91 7.24 -22.59
N LEU A 109 -15.59 7.37 -22.69
CA LEU A 109 -14.67 6.81 -21.72
C LEU A 109 -14.94 7.52 -20.40
N ASP A 110 -15.29 6.78 -19.35
CA ASP A 110 -15.43 7.37 -18.03
C ASP A 110 -14.05 7.89 -17.57
N PRO A 111 -13.94 9.13 -17.07
CA PRO A 111 -12.67 9.67 -16.62
C PRO A 111 -12.17 8.88 -15.42
N LYS A 112 -10.85 8.66 -15.28
CA LYS A 112 -10.32 7.86 -14.17
C LYS A 112 -10.46 8.55 -12.81
N THR A 113 -10.49 9.88 -12.82
CA THR A 113 -10.56 10.71 -11.60
C THR A 113 -11.42 11.95 -11.85
N CYS A 114 -11.92 12.57 -10.78
CA CYS A 114 -12.59 13.87 -10.87
C CYS A 114 -11.66 14.95 -11.44
N LEU A 115 -10.36 14.87 -11.15
CA LEU A 115 -9.36 15.78 -11.72
C LEU A 115 -9.30 15.66 -13.24
N GLU A 116 -9.30 14.43 -13.77
CA GLU A 116 -9.33 14.19 -15.21
C GLU A 116 -10.62 14.71 -15.84
N ALA A 117 -11.78 14.45 -15.22
CA ALA A 117 -13.07 14.98 -15.67
C ALA A 117 -13.04 16.52 -15.76
N ARG A 118 -12.53 17.18 -14.73
CA ARG A 118 -12.36 18.63 -14.67
C ARG A 118 -11.40 19.15 -15.74
N THR A 119 -10.27 18.49 -15.94
CA THR A 119 -9.28 18.92 -16.94
C THR A 119 -9.82 18.75 -18.35
N ALA A 120 -10.60 17.70 -18.61
CA ALA A 120 -11.26 17.47 -19.90
C ALA A 120 -12.38 18.49 -20.17
N ASN A 121 -13.15 18.86 -19.13
CA ASN A 121 -14.18 19.89 -19.23
C ASN A 121 -14.19 20.83 -18.01
N PRO A 122 -13.50 21.98 -18.11
CA PRO A 122 -13.43 22.96 -17.02
C PRO A 122 -14.75 23.65 -16.65
N SER A 123 -15.82 23.45 -17.44
CA SER A 123 -17.15 24.01 -17.16
C SER A 123 -18.01 23.12 -16.25
N LEU A 124 -17.53 21.93 -15.88
CA LEU A 124 -18.26 21.05 -14.96
C LEU A 124 -18.38 21.70 -13.58
N GLU A 125 -19.59 21.62 -13.01
CA GLU A 125 -19.88 22.06 -11.66
C GLU A 125 -19.58 20.94 -10.64
N SER A 126 -19.41 21.29 -9.36
CA SER A 126 -19.23 20.26 -8.33
C SER A 126 -20.50 19.44 -8.16
N GLY A 127 -20.38 18.12 -8.01
CA GLY A 127 -21.53 17.23 -8.00
C GLY A 127 -21.14 15.76 -8.01
N MET A 128 -22.12 14.89 -8.26
CA MET A 128 -21.90 13.44 -8.32
C MET A 128 -21.63 12.98 -9.75
N TYR A 129 -20.55 12.23 -9.96
CA TYR A 129 -20.09 11.75 -11.27
C TYR A 129 -19.67 10.29 -11.21
N PHE A 130 -19.77 9.62 -12.36
CA PHE A 130 -19.09 8.34 -12.57
C PHE A 130 -17.63 8.60 -12.91
N ILE A 131 -16.75 7.83 -12.28
CA ILE A 131 -15.33 7.76 -12.63
C ILE A 131 -14.90 6.30 -12.66
N ASP A 132 -13.84 6.00 -13.40
CA ASP A 132 -13.31 4.65 -13.54
C ASP A 132 -11.79 4.57 -13.27
N PRO A 133 -11.36 4.63 -12.00
CA PRO A 133 -9.94 4.65 -11.61
C PRO A 133 -9.09 3.52 -12.18
N ASP A 134 -9.58 2.28 -12.20
CA ASP A 134 -8.86 1.13 -12.75
C ASP A 134 -8.91 1.09 -14.30
N GLY A 135 -9.96 1.66 -14.88
CA GLY A 135 -10.04 2.14 -16.26
C GLY A 135 -10.97 1.31 -17.14
N GLN A 136 -11.58 1.98 -18.13
CA GLN A 136 -12.70 1.42 -18.90
C GLN A 136 -12.49 -0.02 -19.40
N GLY A 137 -13.44 -0.88 -19.00
CA GLY A 137 -13.48 -2.27 -19.44
C GLY A 137 -12.36 -3.13 -18.85
N ARG A 138 -11.72 -2.63 -17.78
CA ARG A 138 -10.75 -3.36 -16.96
C ARG A 138 -11.28 -3.37 -15.55
N GLY A 139 -10.95 -4.43 -14.82
CA GLY A 139 -11.23 -4.45 -13.39
C GLY A 139 -12.73 -4.43 -13.05
N ASP A 140 -13.11 -3.52 -12.16
CA ASP A 140 -14.46 -3.39 -11.61
C ASP A 140 -15.29 -2.37 -12.41
N ASP A 141 -16.60 -2.34 -12.18
CA ASP A 141 -17.45 -1.31 -12.78
C ASP A 141 -17.09 0.11 -12.27
N PRO A 142 -17.36 1.17 -13.06
CA PRO A 142 -17.18 2.55 -12.65
C PRO A 142 -17.90 2.89 -11.33
N ILE A 143 -17.30 3.77 -10.54
CA ILE A 143 -17.81 4.17 -9.22
C ILE A 143 -18.47 5.55 -9.25
N TYR A 144 -19.52 5.72 -8.44
CA TYR A 144 -20.28 6.97 -8.35
C TYR A 144 -19.84 7.79 -7.14
N VAL A 145 -19.15 8.90 -7.39
CA VAL A 145 -18.40 9.68 -6.39
C VAL A 145 -18.78 11.14 -6.41
N TYR A 146 -18.48 11.86 -5.33
CA TYR A 146 -18.60 13.31 -5.33
C TYR A 146 -17.30 13.93 -5.88
N CYS A 147 -17.43 14.72 -6.94
CA CYS A 147 -16.35 15.51 -7.50
C CYS A 147 -16.50 16.97 -7.08
N ASN A 148 -15.50 17.47 -6.38
CA ASN A 148 -15.35 18.91 -6.17
C ASN A 148 -14.61 19.48 -7.39
N MET A 149 -15.34 20.01 -8.37
CA MET A 149 -14.74 20.53 -9.61
C MET A 149 -13.96 21.84 -9.40
N THR A 150 -14.13 22.53 -8.26
CA THR A 150 -13.27 23.67 -7.91
C THR A 150 -11.84 23.20 -7.63
N THR A 151 -11.69 22.12 -6.87
CA THR A 151 -10.37 21.60 -6.45
C THR A 151 -9.86 20.44 -7.32
N GLY A 152 -10.75 19.72 -7.99
CA GLY A 152 -10.49 18.45 -8.67
C GLY A 152 -10.46 17.25 -7.70
N SER A 153 -10.94 17.41 -6.47
CA SER A 153 -10.97 16.35 -5.45
C SER A 153 -12.06 15.32 -5.74
N THR A 154 -11.79 14.07 -5.38
CA THR A 154 -12.69 12.93 -5.45
C THR A 154 -13.02 12.47 -4.04
N SER A 155 -14.30 12.43 -3.65
CA SER A 155 -14.75 11.96 -2.34
C SER A 155 -15.67 10.75 -2.48
N ILE A 156 -15.34 9.65 -1.80
CA ILE A 156 -16.10 8.40 -1.85
C ILE A 156 -16.98 8.26 -0.62
N LEU A 157 -18.27 8.01 -0.87
CA LEU A 157 -19.30 7.90 0.15
C LEU A 157 -19.26 6.53 0.84
N HIS A 158 -19.67 6.49 2.11
CA HIS A 158 -19.83 5.25 2.87
C HIS A 158 -20.98 5.33 3.88
N ASP A 159 -21.30 4.20 4.51
CA ASP A 159 -22.44 4.02 5.42
C ASP A 159 -22.21 4.48 6.87
N SER A 160 -21.14 5.23 7.14
CA SER A 160 -20.70 5.56 8.51
C SER A 160 -20.22 7.01 8.64
N GLU A 161 -20.78 7.90 7.81
CA GLU A 161 -20.49 9.35 7.83
C GLU A 161 -21.16 10.09 8.99
N ASP A 162 -22.25 9.54 9.52
CA ASP A 162 -22.95 10.08 10.69
C ASP A 162 -22.19 9.80 11.99
N SER A 163 -22.52 10.57 13.03
CA SER A 163 -22.00 10.35 14.38
C SER A 163 -22.70 9.15 15.03
N ILE A 164 -21.95 8.11 15.36
CA ILE A 164 -22.47 6.83 15.87
C ILE A 164 -21.97 6.57 17.28
N ALA A 165 -22.91 6.41 18.21
CA ALA A 165 -22.59 6.00 19.58
C ALA A 165 -22.15 4.53 19.61
N VAL A 166 -21.07 4.27 20.35
CA VAL A 166 -20.58 2.93 20.68
C VAL A 166 -21.47 2.36 21.77
N SER A 167 -22.02 1.17 21.54
CA SER A 167 -22.74 0.42 22.56
C SER A 167 -21.79 0.01 23.69
N HIS A 168 -22.30 -0.10 24.92
CA HIS A 168 -21.50 -0.54 26.07
C HIS A 168 -20.67 -1.79 25.74
N CYS A 169 -19.37 -1.62 25.88
CA CYS A 169 -18.32 -2.52 25.43
C CYS A 169 -17.12 -2.34 26.35
N PHE A 170 -16.93 -3.32 27.24
CA PHE A 170 -15.86 -3.31 28.23
C PHE A 170 -14.53 -3.80 27.64
N GLU A 171 -14.54 -4.97 27.00
CA GLU A 171 -13.35 -5.63 26.45
C GLU A 171 -12.71 -4.83 25.29
N PRO A 172 -11.40 -4.96 25.05
CA PRO A 172 -10.73 -4.37 23.90
C PRO A 172 -11.41 -4.73 22.57
N GLY A 173 -11.87 -3.71 21.83
CA GLY A 173 -12.48 -3.88 20.52
C GLY A 173 -13.75 -4.74 20.46
N CYS A 174 -14.48 -4.94 21.57
CA CYS A 174 -15.75 -5.69 21.49
C CYS A 174 -16.84 -4.99 20.66
N TYR A 175 -16.70 -3.67 20.45
CA TYR A 175 -17.44 -2.94 19.44
C TYR A 175 -16.59 -2.85 18.19
N THR A 176 -17.13 -3.34 17.08
CA THR A 176 -16.52 -3.22 15.75
C THR A 176 -17.55 -2.67 14.78
N ARG A 177 -17.19 -1.59 14.08
CA ARG A 177 -17.94 -1.05 12.94
C ARG A 177 -17.16 -1.29 11.66
N GLY A 178 -17.65 -2.18 10.82
CA GLY A 178 -17.18 -2.29 9.43
C GLY A 178 -17.68 -1.12 8.60
N ILE A 179 -16.83 -0.56 7.75
CA ILE A 179 -17.16 0.57 6.89
C ILE A 179 -17.50 0.04 5.50
N LYS A 180 -18.71 0.33 5.02
CA LYS A 180 -19.16 -0.07 3.69
C LYS A 180 -19.17 1.13 2.76
N TYR A 181 -18.17 1.18 1.89
CA TYR A 181 -18.07 2.20 0.84
C TYR A 181 -18.98 1.89 -0.34
N ASN A 182 -19.44 2.95 -1.03
CA ASN A 182 -20.13 2.88 -2.32
C ASN A 182 -19.14 2.68 -3.49
N ALA A 183 -18.04 1.98 -3.24
CA ALA A 183 -16.98 1.66 -4.19
C ALA A 183 -16.28 0.38 -3.74
N THR A 184 -15.72 -0.37 -4.68
CA THR A 184 -14.88 -1.53 -4.33
C THR A 184 -13.54 -1.06 -3.77
N LEU A 185 -12.94 -1.88 -2.90
CA LEU A 185 -11.60 -1.58 -2.36
C LEU A 185 -10.55 -1.43 -3.47
N ARG A 186 -10.73 -2.18 -4.57
CA ARG A 186 -9.87 -2.11 -5.75
C ARG A 186 -9.98 -0.76 -6.47
N GLN A 187 -11.18 -0.24 -6.71
CA GLN A 187 -11.36 1.09 -7.30
C GLN A 187 -10.80 2.19 -6.40
N MET A 188 -11.00 2.10 -5.08
CA MET A 188 -10.42 3.05 -4.11
C MET A 188 -8.89 3.00 -4.09
N THR A 189 -8.32 1.80 -4.20
CA THR A 189 -6.87 1.60 -4.34
C THR A 189 -6.34 2.29 -5.59
N MET A 190 -6.96 2.06 -6.74
CA MET A 190 -6.52 2.66 -7.99
C MET A 190 -6.68 4.18 -7.98
N LEU A 191 -7.72 4.70 -7.33
CA LEU A 191 -7.86 6.14 -7.10
C LEU A 191 -6.68 6.69 -6.26
N SER A 192 -6.28 5.99 -5.20
CA SER A 192 -5.14 6.36 -4.35
C SER A 192 -3.80 6.33 -5.12
N GLU A 193 -3.65 5.36 -6.03
CA GLU A 193 -2.48 5.22 -6.90
C GLU A 193 -2.35 6.35 -7.93
N LEU A 194 -3.48 6.86 -8.44
CA LEU A 194 -3.53 7.97 -9.40
C LEU A 194 -3.40 9.35 -8.74
N SER A 195 -3.76 9.44 -7.47
CA SER A 195 -3.85 10.71 -6.74
C SER A 195 -2.54 11.08 -6.04
N ASN A 196 -2.29 12.38 -5.92
CA ASN A 196 -1.08 12.88 -5.24
C ASN A 196 -1.17 12.68 -3.73
N VAL A 197 -2.32 12.97 -3.14
CA VAL A 197 -2.59 12.77 -1.71
C VAL A 197 -4.01 12.26 -1.53
N CYS A 198 -4.19 11.39 -0.54
CA CYS A 198 -5.49 10.98 -0.05
C CYS A 198 -5.53 11.17 1.46
N HIS A 199 -6.71 11.48 1.97
CA HIS A 199 -6.93 11.70 3.38
C HIS A 199 -8.31 11.25 3.80
N GLN A 200 -8.48 11.06 5.11
CA GLN A 200 -9.75 10.73 5.71
C GLN A 200 -9.83 11.35 7.10
N SER A 201 -10.88 12.10 7.38
CA SER A 201 -11.09 12.67 8.72
C SER A 201 -11.69 11.65 9.67
N ILE A 202 -11.33 11.75 10.94
CA ILE A 202 -11.88 10.91 12.00
C ILE A 202 -12.06 11.75 13.27
N GLN A 203 -13.17 11.54 13.94
CA GLN A 203 -13.46 12.17 15.22
C GLN A 203 -13.97 11.12 16.20
N VAL A 204 -13.48 11.16 17.44
CA VAL A 204 -13.98 10.34 18.53
C VAL A 204 -14.26 11.24 19.74
N ASP A 205 -15.52 11.29 20.15
CA ASP A 205 -15.95 11.92 21.40
C ASP A 205 -15.97 10.86 22.51
N CYS A 206 -15.46 11.22 23.68
CA CYS A 206 -15.12 10.26 24.72
C CYS A 206 -15.32 10.82 26.13
N TYR A 207 -15.80 9.95 27.02
CA TYR A 207 -15.83 10.14 28.46
C TYR A 207 -15.75 8.76 29.11
N ASP A 208 -14.72 8.53 29.93
CA ASP A 208 -14.44 7.21 30.52
C ASP A 208 -14.40 6.08 29.46
N ALA A 209 -13.62 6.33 28.39
CA ALA A 209 -13.48 5.45 27.23
C ALA A 209 -12.09 5.59 26.58
N ALA A 210 -11.03 5.38 27.37
CA ALA A 210 -9.65 5.56 26.93
C ALA A 210 -9.26 4.64 25.77
N PHE A 211 -8.41 5.14 24.87
CA PHE A 211 -7.85 4.37 23.76
C PHE A 211 -6.83 3.35 24.26
N GLU A 212 -6.03 3.72 25.25
CA GLU A 212 -5.13 2.81 25.96
C GLU A 212 -5.33 2.92 27.47
N PHE A 213 -5.24 1.78 28.15
CA PHE A 213 -5.15 1.76 29.60
C PHE A 213 -4.25 0.63 30.08
N ASN A 214 -3.32 0.95 30.97
CA ASN A 214 -2.32 0.01 31.50
C ASN A 214 -1.57 -0.77 30.41
N GLY A 215 -1.23 -0.12 29.29
CA GLY A 215 -0.53 -0.77 28.17
C GLY A 215 -1.41 -1.66 27.28
N ILE A 216 -2.72 -1.66 27.47
CA ILE A 216 -3.68 -2.42 26.66
C ILE A 216 -4.41 -1.44 25.74
N PRO A 217 -4.35 -1.63 24.40
CA PRO A 217 -5.11 -0.82 23.46
C PRO A 217 -6.57 -1.31 23.39
N TYR A 218 -7.50 -0.39 23.64
CA TYR A 218 -8.95 -0.59 23.55
C TYR A 218 -9.57 -0.01 22.28
N ALA A 219 -8.85 0.87 21.56
CA ALA A 219 -9.35 1.48 20.35
C ALA A 219 -8.32 1.44 19.20
N TRP A 220 -8.75 1.10 17.99
CA TRP A 220 -7.93 1.14 16.78
C TRP A 220 -8.80 1.14 15.54
N TRP A 221 -8.24 1.57 14.41
CA TRP A 221 -8.86 1.39 13.10
C TRP A 221 -8.10 0.36 12.29
N ASN A 222 -8.76 -0.29 11.32
CA ASN A 222 -8.10 -1.20 10.40
C ASN A 222 -7.88 -0.51 9.06
N ASP A 223 -6.68 -0.69 8.52
CA ASP A 223 -6.33 -0.18 7.20
C ASP A 223 -6.97 -0.98 6.06
N ARG A 224 -6.69 -0.58 4.83
CA ARG A 224 -7.15 -1.25 3.61
C ARG A 224 -6.72 -2.72 3.49
N ASN A 225 -5.64 -3.13 4.15
CA ASN A 225 -5.16 -4.52 4.16
C ASN A 225 -5.73 -5.31 5.34
N GLY A 226 -6.43 -4.63 6.26
CA GLY A 226 -7.02 -5.22 7.46
C GLY A 226 -6.10 -5.15 8.67
N ASP A 227 -4.94 -4.52 8.59
CA ASP A 227 -4.01 -4.40 9.70
C ASP A 227 -4.45 -3.32 10.70
N PRO A 228 -4.30 -3.53 12.01
CA PRO A 228 -4.67 -2.54 13.02
C PRO A 228 -3.70 -1.36 13.04
N ARG A 229 -4.25 -0.15 13.16
CA ARG A 229 -3.55 1.13 13.23
C ARG A 229 -4.03 1.91 14.45
N TYR A 230 -3.09 2.47 15.20
CA TYR A 230 -3.34 3.03 16.53
C TYR A 230 -3.17 4.56 16.60
N PHE A 231 -2.66 5.19 15.54
CA PHE A 231 -2.63 6.65 15.42
C PHE A 231 -3.98 7.16 14.91
N TRP A 232 -4.43 8.30 15.43
CA TRP A 232 -5.73 8.91 15.10
C TRP A 232 -5.59 10.24 14.33
N SER A 233 -4.36 10.68 14.06
CA SER A 233 -4.09 11.81 13.16
C SER A 233 -2.71 11.68 12.51
N GLY A 234 -2.54 12.29 11.33
CA GLY A 234 -1.29 12.39 10.60
C GLY A 234 -0.92 11.12 9.85
N MET A 235 0.39 10.81 9.87
CA MET A 235 0.99 9.62 9.28
C MET A 235 1.50 8.71 10.40
N ASN A 236 1.76 7.45 10.08
CA ASN A 236 2.27 6.50 11.08
C ASN A 236 3.61 6.98 11.66
N ASN A 237 3.62 7.24 12.97
CA ASN A 237 4.76 7.68 13.74
C ASN A 237 5.20 6.61 14.74
N ASN A 238 5.52 5.41 14.24
CA ASN A 238 6.15 4.30 15.00
C ASN A 238 7.44 4.70 15.78
N SER A 239 7.91 5.93 15.63
CA SER A 239 9.10 6.51 16.28
C SER A 239 8.88 6.92 17.74
N SER A 240 7.64 7.00 18.24
CA SER A 240 7.36 7.24 19.65
C SER A 240 6.92 5.95 20.32
N GLY A 241 7.53 5.59 21.47
CA GLY A 241 7.12 4.45 22.29
C GLY A 241 5.74 4.58 22.96
N ARG A 242 4.80 5.29 22.32
CA ARG A 242 3.40 5.46 22.72
C ARG A 242 2.52 4.95 21.58
N TYR A 243 1.57 4.08 21.89
CA TYR A 243 0.76 3.37 20.90
C TYR A 243 -0.25 4.29 20.20
N HIS A 244 -0.77 5.31 20.89
CA HIS A 244 -1.72 6.27 20.31
C HIS A 244 -1.13 7.67 20.12
N THR A 245 -1.39 8.24 18.95
CA THR A 245 -1.09 9.65 18.65
C THR A 245 -2.31 10.33 18.06
N CYS A 246 -2.75 11.42 18.66
CA CYS A 246 -3.85 12.25 18.19
C CYS A 246 -3.36 13.67 17.83
N GLN A 247 -4.19 14.44 17.12
CA GLN A 247 -3.82 15.78 16.68
C GLN A 247 -3.44 16.69 17.86
N CYS A 248 -4.18 16.62 18.98
CA CYS A 248 -3.85 17.44 20.15
C CYS A 248 -2.48 17.10 20.73
N GLY A 249 -2.03 15.85 20.62
CA GLY A 249 -0.72 15.42 21.10
C GLY A 249 0.39 15.93 20.21
N LEU A 250 0.18 15.93 18.89
CA LEU A 250 1.09 16.52 17.91
C LEU A 250 1.25 18.03 18.12
N ASP A 251 0.14 18.72 18.42
CA ASP A 251 0.11 20.17 18.60
C ASP A 251 0.49 20.62 20.03
N GLY A 252 0.62 19.69 20.98
CA GLY A 252 0.81 19.99 22.41
C GLY A 252 -0.39 20.72 23.04
N SER A 253 -1.59 20.53 22.47
CA SER A 253 -2.83 21.23 22.80
C SER A 253 -3.85 20.38 23.57
N CYS A 254 -3.54 19.12 23.88
CA CYS A 254 -4.41 18.26 24.70
C CYS A 254 -4.72 18.92 26.06
N LYS A 255 -5.89 18.61 26.62
CA LYS A 255 -6.34 19.15 27.91
C LYS A 255 -5.38 18.77 29.03
N ASP A 256 -4.97 17.51 29.07
CA ASP A 256 -3.81 17.08 29.81
C ASP A 256 -2.59 17.10 28.89
N LYS A 257 -1.66 18.02 29.16
CA LYS A 257 -0.45 18.22 28.35
C LYS A 257 0.54 17.05 28.42
N SER A 258 0.37 16.11 29.37
CA SER A 258 1.22 14.93 29.50
C SER A 258 0.83 13.80 28.54
N LEU A 259 -0.40 13.84 28.03
CA LEU A 259 -1.00 12.80 27.19
C LEU A 259 -0.84 13.09 25.69
N SER A 260 -1.03 12.04 24.90
CA SER A 260 -0.93 12.08 23.43
C SER A 260 -2.29 12.17 22.73
N CYS A 261 -3.37 11.92 23.48
CA CYS A 261 -4.76 11.97 23.05
C CYS A 261 -5.62 12.48 24.22
N ASN A 262 -6.68 13.23 23.92
CA ASN A 262 -7.62 13.68 24.93
C ASN A 262 -8.42 12.51 25.52
N CYS A 263 -8.75 11.49 24.72
CA CYS A 263 -9.55 10.35 25.17
C CYS A 263 -8.84 9.45 26.18
N ASP A 264 -7.51 9.51 26.26
CA ASP A 264 -6.73 8.81 27.29
C ASP A 264 -6.72 9.54 28.64
N SER A 265 -7.43 10.67 28.75
CA SER A 265 -7.48 11.47 29.98
C SER A 265 -8.48 10.93 30.99
N ASP A 266 -8.08 10.90 32.26
CA ASP A 266 -8.95 10.59 33.41
C ASP A 266 -9.81 11.80 33.87
N LEU A 267 -9.84 12.88 33.07
CA LEU A 267 -10.64 14.07 33.41
C LEU A 267 -12.14 13.74 33.37
N ALA A 268 -12.87 14.18 34.39
CA ALA A 268 -14.31 13.96 34.52
C ALA A 268 -15.16 14.90 33.63
N ILE A 269 -14.78 15.07 32.37
CA ILE A 269 -15.48 15.87 31.35
C ILE A 269 -15.47 15.13 30.01
N GLU A 270 -16.49 15.35 29.18
CA GLU A 270 -16.49 14.86 27.80
C GLU A 270 -15.40 15.58 26.99
N LEU A 271 -14.58 14.80 26.30
CA LEU A 271 -13.48 15.25 25.48
C LEU A 271 -13.65 14.72 24.05
N SER A 272 -12.81 15.21 23.15
CA SER A 272 -12.82 14.79 21.75
C SER A 272 -11.41 14.80 21.17
N ASP A 273 -11.10 13.78 20.38
CA ASP A 273 -9.93 13.73 19.51
C ASP A 273 -10.42 13.81 18.05
N ILE A 274 -10.00 14.87 17.37
CA ILE A 274 -10.28 15.13 15.96
C ILE A 274 -8.96 15.01 15.20
N GLY A 275 -8.95 14.23 14.12
CA GLY A 275 -7.74 14.01 13.34
C GLY A 275 -8.00 13.83 11.85
N ILE A 276 -6.92 13.92 11.08
CA ILE A 276 -6.92 13.66 9.64
C ILE A 276 -5.84 12.62 9.38
N LEU A 277 -6.25 11.46 8.89
CA LEU A 277 -5.36 10.40 8.45
C LEU A 277 -4.80 10.77 7.08
N LEU A 278 -3.48 10.74 6.91
CA LEU A 278 -2.79 11.21 5.70
C LEU A 278 -1.97 10.12 4.99
N GLU A 279 -1.86 8.92 5.59
CA GLU A 279 -1.08 7.82 5.04
C GLU A 279 -1.89 7.07 3.97
N LYS A 280 -1.71 7.47 2.70
CA LYS A 280 -2.52 6.97 1.57
C LYS A 280 -2.38 5.46 1.33
N ASP A 281 -1.26 4.87 1.75
CA ASP A 281 -1.00 3.44 1.61
C ASP A 281 -1.78 2.59 2.63
N PHE A 282 -2.31 3.22 3.68
CA PHE A 282 -3.19 2.57 4.67
C PHE A 282 -4.67 2.89 4.44
N LEU A 283 -4.98 4.06 3.87
CA LEU A 283 -6.36 4.45 3.59
C LEU A 283 -6.95 3.68 2.40
N PRO A 284 -8.29 3.46 2.37
CA PRO A 284 -9.30 3.93 3.33
C PRO A 284 -9.38 3.12 4.64
N VAL A 285 -10.00 3.71 5.66
CA VAL A 285 -10.35 3.00 6.92
C VAL A 285 -11.41 1.95 6.66
N THR A 286 -11.13 0.67 6.97
CA THR A 286 -12.07 -0.44 6.72
C THR A 286 -12.89 -0.83 7.95
N LYS A 287 -12.37 -0.61 9.15
CA LYS A 287 -13.07 -0.87 10.42
C LYS A 287 -12.67 0.13 11.49
N LEU A 288 -13.60 0.39 12.41
CA LEU A 288 -13.36 1.09 13.66
C LEU A 288 -13.66 0.16 14.83
N ASN A 289 -12.75 0.10 15.80
CA ASN A 289 -12.85 -0.79 16.95
C ASN A 289 -12.70 0.03 18.22
N PHE A 290 -13.59 -0.22 19.18
CA PHE A 290 -13.64 0.50 20.45
C PHE A 290 -13.96 -0.45 21.60
N GLY A 291 -13.57 -0.04 22.80
CA GLY A 291 -13.85 -0.74 24.05
C GLY A 291 -13.86 0.23 25.23
N ARG A 292 -13.68 -0.32 26.43
CA ARG A 292 -13.50 0.45 27.66
C ARG A 292 -14.65 1.38 28.06
N THR A 293 -15.86 1.15 27.58
CA THR A 293 -17.05 1.85 28.10
C THR A 293 -17.56 1.09 29.33
N ILE A 294 -17.01 1.42 30.50
CA ILE A 294 -17.16 0.64 31.75
C ILE A 294 -18.50 0.94 32.44
N ALA A 295 -18.92 2.21 32.44
CA ALA A 295 -20.12 2.67 33.11
C ALA A 295 -21.25 2.99 32.12
N PRO A 296 -22.52 2.98 32.58
CA PRO A 296 -23.64 3.51 31.80
C PRO A 296 -23.48 4.97 31.38
N THR A 297 -22.67 5.72 32.13
CA THR A 297 -22.32 7.12 31.85
C THR A 297 -21.18 7.28 30.87
N SER A 298 -20.41 6.23 30.57
CA SER A 298 -19.29 6.31 29.63
C SER A 298 -19.81 6.70 28.24
N ILE A 299 -19.14 7.65 27.61
CA ILE A 299 -19.46 8.12 26.26
C ILE A 299 -18.34 7.64 25.35
N ASN A 300 -18.71 7.01 24.26
CA ASN A 300 -17.83 6.82 23.12
C ASN A 300 -18.68 6.96 21.87
N ARG A 301 -18.32 7.93 21.01
CA ARG A 301 -19.04 8.22 19.78
C ARG A 301 -18.03 8.56 18.70
N HIS A 302 -18.14 7.90 17.56
CA HIS A 302 -17.21 8.09 16.45
C HIS A 302 -17.92 8.67 15.23
N THR A 303 -17.16 9.43 14.44
CA THR A 303 -17.58 9.97 13.15
C THR A 303 -16.41 9.79 12.19
N LEU A 304 -16.66 9.20 11.02
CA LEU A 304 -15.65 8.97 10.00
C LEU A 304 -16.02 9.77 8.74
N GLY A 305 -15.12 10.62 8.28
CA GLY A 305 -15.31 11.34 7.03
C GLY A 305 -15.07 10.46 5.81
N ARG A 306 -15.47 10.98 4.64
CA ARG A 306 -15.25 10.32 3.35
C ARG A 306 -13.78 10.09 3.07
N PHE A 307 -13.51 9.05 2.29
CA PHE A 307 -12.18 8.86 1.71
C PHE A 307 -12.01 9.85 0.56
N GLU A 308 -11.09 10.81 0.71
CA GLU A 308 -10.90 11.91 -0.23
C GLU A 308 -9.51 11.91 -0.84
N CYS A 309 -9.44 11.91 -2.16
CA CYS A 309 -8.21 11.92 -2.93
C CYS A 309 -8.15 13.12 -3.87
N ASN A 310 -6.98 13.75 -3.98
CA ASN A 310 -6.78 14.91 -4.83
C ASN A 310 -5.41 14.92 -5.53
N GLY A 311 -5.31 15.78 -6.55
CA GLY A 311 -4.11 15.92 -7.35
C GLY A 311 -3.84 14.73 -8.26
N LYS A 312 -2.73 14.78 -8.99
CA LYS A 312 -2.23 13.70 -9.85
C LYS A 312 -0.80 13.39 -9.44
N VAL A 313 -0.44 12.10 -9.40
CA VAL A 313 0.96 11.72 -9.19
C VAL A 313 1.84 12.36 -10.28
N VAL A 314 2.86 13.09 -9.85
CA VAL A 314 3.88 13.67 -10.75
C VAL A 314 5.15 12.85 -10.63
N LEU A 315 5.47 12.10 -11.69
CA LEU A 315 6.74 11.40 -11.77
C LEU A 315 7.79 12.32 -12.39
N ASN A 316 8.85 12.62 -11.63
CA ASN A 316 9.99 13.39 -12.10
C ASN A 316 11.06 12.44 -12.65
N GLY A 317 11.31 12.51 -13.96
CA GLY A 317 12.32 11.69 -14.63
C GLY A 317 11.75 10.40 -15.25
N MET A 318 12.64 9.44 -15.49
CA MET A 318 12.28 8.17 -16.13
C MET A 318 11.51 7.26 -15.15
N PRO A 319 10.36 6.69 -15.56
CA PRO A 319 9.59 5.73 -14.76
C PRO A 319 10.46 4.58 -14.24
N THR A 320 10.22 4.13 -13.01
CA THR A 320 11.01 3.05 -12.39
C THR A 320 10.32 1.69 -12.43
N SER A 321 9.07 1.64 -12.92
CA SER A 321 8.26 0.43 -13.00
C SER A 321 7.13 0.54 -14.03
N CYS A 322 6.48 -0.59 -14.33
CA CYS A 322 5.22 -0.63 -15.08
C CYS A 322 4.10 0.09 -14.33
N GLN A 323 4.09 0.04 -12.99
CA GLN A 323 3.13 0.81 -12.19
C GLN A 323 3.32 2.32 -12.39
N ASP A 324 4.56 2.80 -12.47
CA ASP A 324 4.85 4.20 -12.78
C ASP A 324 4.37 4.59 -14.19
N LEU A 325 4.61 3.73 -15.19
CA LEU A 325 4.09 3.92 -16.55
C LEU A 325 2.56 3.97 -16.57
N TRP A 326 1.90 3.09 -15.83
CA TRP A 326 0.44 3.09 -15.68
C TRP A 326 -0.07 4.41 -15.07
N ARG A 327 0.58 4.92 -14.00
CA ARG A 327 0.23 6.19 -13.33
C ARG A 327 0.29 7.39 -14.27
N ILE A 328 1.18 7.40 -15.26
CA ILE A 328 1.29 8.47 -16.25
C ILE A 328 0.46 8.24 -17.52
N GLY A 329 -0.35 7.17 -17.56
CA GLY A 329 -1.36 6.96 -18.59
C GLY A 329 -1.03 5.89 -19.63
N TYR A 330 0.02 5.08 -19.43
CA TYR A 330 0.27 3.94 -20.32
C TYR A 330 -0.76 2.84 -20.09
N THR A 331 -1.30 2.31 -21.18
CA THR A 331 -2.41 1.35 -21.13
C THR A 331 -2.23 0.16 -22.08
N LEU A 332 -1.25 0.17 -22.98
CA LEU A 332 -1.02 -0.90 -23.96
C LEU A 332 0.04 -1.88 -23.45
N SER A 333 -0.30 -3.16 -23.27
CA SER A 333 0.71 -4.14 -22.85
C SER A 333 1.85 -4.23 -23.86
N GLY A 334 3.08 -4.37 -23.40
CA GLY A 334 4.24 -4.34 -24.28
C GLY A 334 5.58 -4.19 -23.57
N ILE A 335 6.63 -3.96 -24.35
CA ILE A 335 7.99 -3.78 -23.85
C ILE A 335 8.28 -2.30 -23.62
N TYR A 336 8.74 -1.96 -22.42
CA TYR A 336 9.03 -0.60 -21.99
C TYR A 336 10.41 -0.47 -21.37
N SER A 337 10.99 0.73 -21.50
CA SER A 337 12.23 1.09 -20.81
C SER A 337 11.91 1.80 -19.50
N ILE A 338 12.49 1.32 -18.41
CA ILE A 338 12.39 1.91 -17.07
C ILE A 338 13.78 2.20 -16.50
N LYS A 339 13.85 3.04 -15.48
CA LYS A 339 15.06 3.20 -14.68
C LYS A 339 15.09 2.12 -13.61
N GLY A 340 15.92 1.10 -13.82
CA GLY A 340 16.06 0.02 -12.86
C GLY A 340 16.84 0.41 -11.61
N SER A 341 16.88 -0.51 -10.64
CA SER A 341 17.51 -0.33 -9.32
C SER A 341 19.00 -0.01 -9.41
N SER A 342 19.65 -0.37 -10.52
CA SER A 342 21.07 -0.06 -10.80
C SER A 342 21.31 1.37 -11.30
N ASN A 343 20.30 2.24 -11.30
CA ASN A 343 20.29 3.57 -11.93
C ASN A 343 20.59 3.53 -13.44
N LYS A 344 20.34 2.40 -14.10
CA LYS A 344 20.49 2.22 -15.55
C LYS A 344 19.13 2.04 -16.21
N VAL A 345 19.10 2.28 -17.52
CA VAL A 345 17.93 1.94 -18.34
C VAL A 345 17.85 0.43 -18.46
N GLU A 346 16.72 -0.12 -18.04
CA GLU A 346 16.41 -1.54 -18.07
C GLU A 346 15.10 -1.74 -18.84
N THR A 347 14.90 -2.94 -19.39
CA THR A 347 13.74 -3.26 -20.22
C THR A 347 12.81 -4.22 -19.49
N VAL A 348 11.52 -3.90 -19.48
CA VAL A 348 10.47 -4.71 -18.84
C VAL A 348 9.32 -4.94 -19.80
N TYR A 349 8.64 -6.07 -19.64
CA TYR A 349 7.33 -6.28 -20.22
C TYR A 349 6.29 -5.82 -19.20
N CYS A 350 5.44 -4.88 -19.61
CA CYS A 350 4.30 -4.45 -18.83
C CYS A 350 3.05 -5.09 -19.38
N ASP A 351 2.33 -5.85 -18.55
CA ASP A 351 0.99 -6.33 -18.88
C ASP A 351 -0.06 -5.40 -18.25
N PHE A 352 -0.50 -4.38 -18.99
CA PHE A 352 -1.52 -3.46 -18.51
C PHE A 352 -2.95 -4.02 -18.56
N THR A 353 -3.13 -5.31 -18.87
CA THR A 353 -4.38 -5.99 -18.52
C THR A 353 -4.46 -6.27 -17.02
N LYS A 354 -3.31 -6.28 -16.34
CA LYS A 354 -3.16 -6.34 -14.88
C LYS A 354 -3.16 -4.94 -14.27
N LEU A 355 -3.49 -4.86 -12.99
CA LEU A 355 -3.54 -3.61 -12.25
C LEU A 355 -2.30 -3.43 -11.37
N PRO A 356 -1.97 -2.18 -10.99
CA PRO A 356 -1.00 -1.89 -9.94
C PRO A 356 -1.16 -2.79 -8.70
N GLY A 357 -0.08 -3.45 -8.30
CA GLY A 357 -0.05 -4.42 -7.19
C GLY A 357 -0.16 -5.88 -7.61
N ASP A 358 -0.57 -6.19 -8.84
CA ASP A 358 -0.58 -7.56 -9.36
C ASP A 358 0.85 -8.04 -9.67
N GLU A 359 1.21 -9.26 -9.25
CA GLU A 359 2.54 -9.85 -9.48
C GLU A 359 2.91 -9.96 -10.97
N GLU A 360 1.91 -10.11 -11.85
CA GLU A 360 2.09 -10.28 -13.30
C GLU A 360 2.14 -8.95 -14.08
N LEU A 361 1.94 -7.80 -13.42
CA LEU A 361 1.95 -6.49 -14.10
C LEU A 361 3.30 -6.21 -14.78
N GLN A 362 4.40 -6.63 -14.17
CA GLN A 362 5.75 -6.36 -14.63
C GLN A 362 6.57 -7.65 -14.69
N THR A 363 7.04 -7.98 -15.88
CA THR A 363 8.04 -9.03 -16.08
C THR A 363 9.37 -8.41 -16.51
N TRP A 364 10.45 -8.73 -15.81
CA TRP A 364 11.78 -8.25 -16.19
C TRP A 364 12.28 -8.97 -17.45
N ILE A 365 12.52 -8.21 -18.51
CA ILE A 365 13.13 -8.73 -19.74
C ILE A 365 14.64 -8.55 -19.62
N GLY A 366 15.35 -9.64 -19.33
CA GLY A 366 16.81 -9.67 -19.34
C GLY A 366 17.51 -9.80 -17.98
N TYR A 367 16.80 -10.18 -16.91
CA TYR A 367 17.42 -10.46 -15.61
C TYR A 367 17.43 -11.94 -15.19
N VAL A 368 16.93 -12.83 -16.04
CA VAL A 368 17.06 -14.29 -15.85
C VAL A 368 17.73 -14.84 -17.11
N ASP A 369 18.95 -15.36 -16.96
CA ASP A 369 19.76 -16.12 -17.94
C ASP A 369 20.73 -15.43 -18.93
N VAL A 370 20.97 -14.11 -18.90
CA VAL A 370 21.98 -13.50 -19.82
C VAL A 370 22.90 -12.45 -19.19
N LYS A 371 23.41 -12.71 -18.00
CA LYS A 371 24.76 -12.26 -17.65
C LYS A 371 25.57 -13.45 -17.18
N SER A 372 26.21 -14.11 -18.13
CA SER A 372 27.38 -14.92 -17.85
C SER A 372 28.35 -14.11 -17.00
N GLU A 373 28.91 -14.71 -15.95
CA GLU A 373 30.13 -14.16 -15.37
C GLU A 373 31.16 -14.03 -16.51
N PRO A 374 31.78 -12.85 -16.68
CA PRO A 374 32.73 -12.66 -17.76
C PRO A 374 33.91 -13.61 -17.58
N VAL A 375 34.33 -14.24 -18.68
CA VAL A 375 35.46 -15.17 -18.70
C VAL A 375 36.55 -14.57 -19.56
N TYR A 376 37.62 -14.09 -18.91
CA TYR A 376 38.80 -13.61 -19.61
C TYR A 376 40.04 -13.67 -18.71
N PHE A 377 41.20 -13.88 -19.32
CA PHE A 377 42.46 -13.91 -18.60
C PHE A 377 43.60 -13.34 -19.45
N THR A 378 44.62 -12.83 -18.75
CA THR A 378 45.92 -12.47 -19.29
C THR A 378 46.98 -12.87 -18.27
N VAL A 379 47.82 -13.81 -18.68
CA VAL A 379 48.91 -14.35 -17.85
C VAL A 379 50.23 -14.29 -18.60
N ALA A 380 51.32 -14.22 -17.85
CA ALA A 380 52.64 -14.17 -18.41
C ALA A 380 53.61 -15.12 -17.68
N ARG A 381 54.59 -15.61 -18.43
CA ARG A 381 55.77 -16.31 -17.94
C ARG A 381 56.97 -15.40 -18.14
N LYS A 382 57.58 -14.95 -17.03
CA LYS A 382 58.74 -14.05 -17.01
C LYS A 382 60.04 -14.70 -16.54
N THR A 383 59.96 -15.88 -15.93
CA THR A 383 61.11 -16.71 -15.58
C THR A 383 61.35 -17.79 -16.63
N LEU A 384 62.60 -18.25 -16.74
CA LEU A 384 63.00 -19.34 -17.65
C LEU A 384 62.07 -20.55 -17.51
N PHE A 385 61.55 -21.03 -18.64
CA PHE A 385 60.80 -22.27 -18.79
C PHE A 385 61.44 -23.14 -19.87
N SER A 386 61.81 -24.36 -19.51
CA SER A 386 62.58 -25.29 -20.35
C SER A 386 62.03 -26.72 -20.38
N ASN A 387 60.89 -26.97 -19.73
CA ASN A 387 60.29 -28.30 -19.68
C ASN A 387 59.61 -28.61 -21.03
N LEU A 388 60.22 -29.48 -21.80
CA LEU A 388 59.71 -29.91 -23.11
C LEU A 388 58.52 -30.85 -22.97
N ASN A 389 57.62 -30.82 -23.95
CA ASN A 389 56.39 -31.61 -24.04
C ASN A 389 55.42 -31.37 -22.87
N THR A 390 55.51 -30.22 -22.20
CA THR A 390 54.64 -29.86 -21.08
C THR A 390 53.99 -28.51 -21.30
N ALA A 391 52.80 -28.30 -20.71
CA ALA A 391 52.12 -27.02 -20.70
C ALA A 391 52.95 -25.96 -19.98
N ILE A 392 53.03 -24.76 -20.56
CA ILE A 392 53.75 -23.64 -19.99
C ILE A 392 52.96 -23.10 -18.79
N SER A 393 53.51 -23.24 -17.59
CA SER A 393 53.00 -22.58 -16.38
C SER A 393 53.32 -21.09 -16.41
N PHE A 394 52.47 -20.26 -15.79
CA PHE A 394 52.62 -18.80 -15.78
C PHE A 394 52.89 -18.29 -14.35
N ASP A 395 53.90 -17.46 -14.19
CA ASP A 395 54.35 -16.92 -12.90
C ASP A 395 53.80 -15.53 -12.61
N GLN A 396 53.13 -14.91 -13.58
CA GLN A 396 52.45 -13.63 -13.42
C GLN A 396 51.01 -13.71 -13.90
N GLU A 397 50.06 -13.47 -13.00
CA GLU A 397 48.65 -13.27 -13.30
C GLU A 397 48.34 -11.77 -13.37
N THR A 398 47.96 -11.27 -14.54
CA THR A 398 47.50 -9.87 -14.68
C THR A 398 45.99 -9.78 -14.51
N LEU A 399 45.28 -10.78 -15.04
CA LEU A 399 43.83 -10.85 -15.04
C LEU A 399 43.40 -12.31 -15.18
N ASN A 400 42.41 -12.74 -14.41
CA ASN A 400 41.83 -14.09 -14.50
C ASN A 400 40.40 -14.11 -13.97
N THR A 401 39.50 -13.43 -14.67
CA THR A 401 38.07 -13.35 -14.27
C THR A 401 37.32 -14.57 -14.78
N GLY A 402 36.47 -15.15 -13.92
CA GLY A 402 35.79 -16.42 -14.17
C GLY A 402 36.62 -17.66 -13.83
N ASN A 403 37.84 -17.49 -13.27
CA ASN A 403 38.74 -18.56 -12.82
C ASN A 403 38.96 -19.69 -13.85
N GLY A 404 38.89 -19.38 -15.14
CA GLY A 404 39.00 -20.37 -16.21
C GLY A 404 40.42 -20.90 -16.38
N LEU A 405 41.46 -20.12 -16.08
CA LEU A 405 42.85 -20.53 -16.24
C LEU A 405 43.51 -20.85 -14.89
N ASN A 406 44.17 -21.99 -14.79
CA ASN A 406 45.06 -22.32 -13.67
C ASN A 406 46.52 -22.01 -14.02
N THR A 407 47.10 -20.98 -13.39
CA THR A 407 48.46 -20.48 -13.65
C THR A 407 49.57 -21.49 -13.37
N SER A 408 49.41 -22.31 -12.33
CA SER A 408 50.40 -23.32 -11.95
C SER A 408 50.50 -24.46 -12.96
N THR A 409 49.38 -24.79 -13.61
CA THR A 409 49.32 -25.85 -14.64
C THR A 409 49.42 -25.32 -16.07
N GLY A 410 49.10 -24.04 -16.29
CA GLY A 410 49.04 -23.44 -17.63
C GLY A 410 47.77 -23.79 -18.42
N VAL A 411 46.78 -24.41 -17.77
CA VAL A 411 45.59 -24.98 -18.43
C VAL A 411 44.37 -24.08 -18.23
N PHE A 412 43.72 -23.73 -19.34
CA PHE A 412 42.40 -23.11 -19.35
C PHE A 412 41.33 -24.20 -19.43
N SER A 413 40.31 -24.14 -18.58
CA SER A 413 39.11 -24.99 -18.65
C SER A 413 37.90 -24.11 -18.96
N ALA A 414 37.18 -24.41 -20.05
CA ALA A 414 36.00 -23.66 -20.45
C ALA A 414 34.90 -23.79 -19.39
N PRO A 415 34.49 -22.70 -18.72
CA PRO A 415 33.44 -22.79 -17.70
C PRO A 415 32.03 -22.90 -18.33
N ARG A 416 31.86 -22.49 -19.58
CA ARG A 416 30.58 -22.37 -20.29
C ARG A 416 30.74 -22.80 -21.75
N ASN A 417 29.64 -23.19 -22.39
CA ASN A 417 29.62 -23.41 -23.83
C ASN A 417 29.70 -22.07 -24.56
N GLY A 418 30.54 -21.97 -25.58
CA GLY A 418 30.61 -20.76 -26.37
C GLY A 418 31.80 -20.68 -27.32
N THR A 419 31.91 -19.53 -27.96
CA THR A 419 33.04 -19.17 -28.80
C THR A 419 34.05 -18.37 -27.99
N TYR A 420 35.29 -18.85 -27.92
CA TYR A 420 36.39 -18.25 -27.19
C TYR A 420 37.49 -17.81 -28.15
N PHE A 421 38.13 -16.68 -27.84
CA PHE A 421 39.35 -16.26 -28.49
C PHE A 421 40.54 -16.50 -27.58
N PHE A 422 41.64 -16.96 -28.15
CA PHE A 422 42.93 -17.12 -27.50
C PHE A 422 44.03 -16.46 -28.34
N ALA A 423 45.00 -15.85 -27.67
CA ALA A 423 46.23 -15.37 -28.28
C ALA A 423 47.41 -15.74 -27.40
N PHE A 424 48.35 -16.48 -27.97
CA PHE A 424 49.63 -16.78 -27.35
C PHE A 424 50.75 -16.05 -28.07
N SER A 425 51.62 -15.38 -27.32
CA SER A 425 52.80 -14.71 -27.86
C SER A 425 54.02 -15.05 -27.00
N SER A 426 55.14 -15.44 -27.61
CA SER A 426 56.34 -15.78 -26.86
C SER A 426 57.62 -15.53 -27.64
N PHE A 427 58.70 -15.23 -26.92
CA PHE A 427 60.05 -15.12 -27.45
C PHE A 427 60.94 -16.23 -26.89
N ALA A 428 61.82 -16.78 -27.72
CA ALA A 428 62.87 -17.71 -27.27
C ALA A 428 63.97 -16.95 -26.51
N GLU A 429 64.47 -17.53 -25.42
CA GLU A 429 65.46 -16.88 -24.54
C GLU A 429 66.91 -16.97 -25.05
N ASN A 430 67.24 -17.98 -25.87
CA ASN A 430 68.59 -18.17 -26.44
C ASN A 430 68.55 -18.42 -27.96
N GLN A 431 69.71 -18.34 -28.62
CA GLN A 431 69.88 -18.71 -30.04
C GLN A 431 69.82 -20.24 -30.21
N TYR A 432 68.60 -20.80 -30.19
CA TYR A 432 68.38 -22.20 -30.54
C TYR A 432 68.32 -22.38 -32.06
N SER A 433 68.69 -23.58 -32.52
CA SER A 433 68.48 -23.99 -33.92
C SER A 433 67.00 -24.00 -34.30
N SER A 434 66.12 -24.30 -33.34
CA SER A 434 64.68 -24.21 -33.49
C SER A 434 63.97 -23.92 -32.16
N PHE A 435 62.89 -23.14 -32.23
CA PHE A 435 61.94 -22.90 -31.14
C PHE A 435 60.55 -23.32 -31.61
N SER A 436 59.85 -24.14 -30.80
CA SER A 436 58.51 -24.60 -31.17
C SER A 436 57.56 -24.72 -29.99
N VAL A 437 56.32 -24.30 -30.24
CA VAL A 437 55.22 -24.32 -29.27
C VAL A 437 53.94 -24.78 -29.95
N TYR A 438 53.15 -25.61 -29.26
CA TYR A 438 51.89 -26.15 -29.76
C TYR A 438 50.73 -25.65 -28.89
N LEU A 439 49.71 -25.07 -29.53
CA LEU A 439 48.41 -24.84 -28.89
C LEU A 439 47.60 -26.13 -28.99
N GLN A 440 47.08 -26.58 -27.86
CA GLN A 440 46.36 -27.84 -27.74
C GLN A 440 44.95 -27.62 -27.19
N LEU A 441 44.00 -28.37 -27.74
CA LEU A 441 42.63 -28.51 -27.26
C LEU A 441 42.41 -29.97 -26.88
N ASN A 442 42.08 -30.24 -25.61
CA ASN A 442 41.89 -31.61 -25.08
C ASN A 442 43.04 -32.54 -25.48
N ASP A 443 44.27 -32.08 -25.26
CA ASP A 443 45.54 -32.74 -25.59
C ASP A 443 45.84 -32.93 -27.10
N ALA A 444 44.90 -32.59 -27.99
CA ALA A 444 45.13 -32.59 -29.43
C ALA A 444 45.73 -31.25 -29.90
N THR A 445 46.81 -31.30 -30.67
CA THR A 445 47.42 -30.11 -31.26
C THR A 445 46.52 -29.50 -32.32
N ILE A 446 46.13 -28.24 -32.13
CA ILE A 446 45.24 -27.49 -33.04
C ILE A 446 45.96 -26.37 -33.79
N ALA A 447 47.08 -25.88 -33.26
CA ALA A 447 47.95 -24.94 -33.95
C ALA A 447 49.40 -25.12 -33.50
N THR A 448 50.33 -24.87 -34.41
CA THR A 448 51.77 -25.01 -34.17
C THR A 448 52.49 -23.75 -34.59
N CYS A 449 53.44 -23.28 -33.79
CA CYS A 449 54.42 -22.32 -34.22
C CYS A 449 55.81 -22.95 -34.14
N ILE A 450 56.55 -22.91 -35.24
CA ILE A 450 57.90 -23.43 -35.36
C ILE A 450 58.75 -22.35 -36.01
N THR A 451 59.82 -21.94 -35.35
CA THR A 451 60.77 -20.97 -35.88
C THR A 451 62.19 -21.53 -35.90
N SER A 452 63.03 -20.98 -36.78
CA SER A 452 64.42 -21.37 -36.99
C SER A 452 65.30 -20.14 -37.11
N TYR A 453 66.57 -20.22 -36.66
CA TYR A 453 67.74 -19.32 -36.70
C TYR A 453 67.59 -17.79 -36.87
N ALA A 454 66.63 -17.27 -37.63
CA ALA A 454 66.41 -15.86 -37.93
C ALA A 454 65.22 -15.22 -37.18
N LEU A 455 64.23 -16.01 -36.75
CA LEU A 455 63.04 -15.52 -36.04
C LEU A 455 62.87 -16.30 -34.73
N PHE A 456 62.75 -15.59 -33.61
CA PHE A 456 62.64 -16.17 -32.27
C PHE A 456 61.31 -15.84 -31.59
N TYR A 457 60.28 -15.48 -32.36
CA TYR A 457 58.97 -15.15 -31.81
C TYR A 457 57.89 -16.08 -32.35
N CYS A 458 56.98 -16.49 -31.49
CA CYS A 458 55.77 -17.22 -31.85
C CYS A 458 54.53 -16.41 -31.50
N ASN A 459 53.59 -16.37 -32.44
CA ASN A 459 52.27 -15.78 -32.24
C ASN A 459 51.20 -16.74 -32.78
N ILE A 460 50.26 -17.13 -31.92
CA ILE A 460 49.18 -18.06 -32.25
C ILE A 460 47.85 -17.42 -31.79
N PRO A 461 47.15 -16.67 -32.66
CA PRO A 461 45.76 -16.31 -32.44
C PRO A 461 44.86 -17.49 -32.85
N SER A 462 43.82 -17.78 -32.07
CA SER A 462 42.90 -18.88 -32.33
C SER A 462 41.52 -18.57 -31.78
N THR A 463 40.50 -18.75 -32.61
CA THR A 463 39.09 -18.69 -32.19
C THR A 463 38.54 -20.11 -32.18
N LEU A 464 38.07 -20.56 -31.03
CA LEU A 464 37.64 -21.93 -30.80
C LEU A 464 36.20 -21.95 -30.29
N LYS A 465 35.41 -22.88 -30.80
CA LYS A 465 34.12 -23.22 -30.19
C LYS A 465 34.36 -24.31 -29.14
N LEU A 466 34.04 -24.03 -27.89
CA LEU A 466 34.31 -24.89 -26.74
C LEU A 466 33.00 -25.28 -26.04
N SER A 467 32.99 -26.51 -25.52
CA SER A 467 32.00 -26.98 -24.56
C SER A 467 32.52 -26.85 -23.14
N THR A 468 31.63 -26.77 -22.15
CA THR A 468 32.01 -26.75 -20.73
C THR A 468 32.93 -27.93 -20.39
N GLY A 469 34.07 -27.62 -19.78
CA GLY A 469 35.10 -28.59 -19.40
C GLY A 469 36.21 -28.80 -20.44
N ASP A 470 36.07 -28.28 -21.66
CA ASP A 470 37.14 -28.33 -22.67
C ASP A 470 38.40 -27.62 -22.17
N ARG A 471 39.56 -28.22 -22.45
CA ARG A 471 40.87 -27.76 -21.95
C ARG A 471 41.71 -27.17 -23.07
N VAL A 472 42.18 -25.94 -22.89
CA VAL A 472 43.10 -25.26 -23.82
C VAL A 472 44.41 -24.96 -23.10
N GLN A 473 45.53 -25.33 -23.72
CA GLN A 473 46.86 -25.10 -23.17
C GLN A 473 47.90 -24.87 -24.28
N VAL A 474 49.03 -24.27 -23.92
CA VAL A 474 50.19 -24.12 -24.82
C VAL A 474 51.36 -24.91 -24.26
N SER A 475 51.90 -25.83 -25.05
CA SER A 475 53.05 -26.64 -24.67
C SER A 475 54.32 -26.25 -25.41
N LEU A 476 55.44 -26.25 -24.67
CA LEU A 476 56.77 -26.03 -25.24
C LEU A 476 57.29 -27.35 -25.82
N GLN A 477 57.65 -27.36 -27.10
CA GLN A 477 58.09 -28.55 -27.82
C GLN A 477 59.61 -28.54 -28.04
N GLN A 478 60.17 -27.36 -28.30
CA GLN A 478 61.61 -27.18 -28.47
C GLN A 478 62.05 -25.77 -28.08
N GLY A 479 63.26 -25.67 -27.51
CA GLY A 479 63.86 -24.40 -27.06
C GLY A 479 63.52 -24.06 -25.62
N THR A 480 63.69 -22.79 -25.24
CA THR A 480 63.30 -22.26 -23.92
C THR A 480 62.71 -20.86 -24.07
N THR A 481 61.88 -20.45 -23.13
CA THR A 481 61.31 -19.10 -23.09
C THR A 481 61.31 -18.54 -21.67
N ASN A 482 61.58 -17.25 -21.53
CA ASN A 482 61.38 -16.47 -20.31
C ASN A 482 60.41 -15.30 -20.56
N ASN A 483 59.74 -15.29 -21.71
CA ASN A 483 58.81 -14.23 -22.09
C ASN A 483 57.70 -14.85 -22.93
N ALA A 484 56.64 -15.27 -22.26
CA ALA A 484 55.42 -15.74 -22.90
C ALA A 484 54.20 -15.05 -22.29
N ILE A 485 53.23 -14.70 -23.13
CA ILE A 485 51.97 -14.10 -22.75
C ILE A 485 50.86 -14.96 -23.34
N PHE A 486 49.90 -15.34 -22.51
CA PHE A 486 48.72 -16.06 -22.94
C PHE A 486 47.47 -15.29 -22.50
N THR A 487 46.64 -14.97 -23.48
CA THR A 487 45.40 -14.23 -23.27
C THR A 487 44.25 -15.02 -23.86
N GLY A 488 43.11 -15.03 -23.18
CA GLY A 488 41.88 -15.59 -23.73
C GLY A 488 40.64 -14.92 -23.17
N TRP A 489 39.55 -14.94 -23.93
CA TRP A 489 38.25 -14.43 -23.49
C TRP A 489 37.08 -15.08 -24.22
N LEU A 490 35.92 -15.14 -23.54
CA LEU A 490 34.64 -15.54 -24.12
C LEU A 490 34.14 -14.43 -25.06
N LEU A 491 33.99 -14.74 -26.35
CA LEU A 491 33.42 -13.84 -27.34
C LEU A 491 31.88 -13.90 -27.37
N ALA A 492 31.33 -15.10 -27.30
CA ALA A 492 29.89 -15.34 -27.34
C ALA A 492 29.55 -16.63 -26.59
N GLU A 493 28.64 -16.57 -25.62
CA GLU A 493 28.09 -17.75 -24.95
C GLU A 493 26.98 -18.38 -25.81
N ASP A 494 26.91 -19.71 -25.86
CA ASP A 494 25.79 -20.42 -26.46
C ASP A 494 24.63 -20.45 -25.44
N ILE A 495 23.62 -19.58 -25.65
CA ILE A 495 22.51 -19.35 -24.68
C ILE A 495 21.38 -20.39 -24.80
N ILE A 496 21.43 -21.29 -25.79
CA ILE A 496 20.38 -22.28 -26.05
C ILE A 496 21.02 -23.65 -26.17
N GLN A 497 20.67 -24.57 -25.27
CA GLN A 497 20.87 -26.02 -25.41
C GLN A 497 19.56 -26.70 -25.76
#